data_AF-A0A2G6CFK2-F1
#
_entry.id   AF-A0A2G6CFK2-F1
#
_cell.length_a   1.000
_cell.length_b   1.000
_cell.length_c   1.000
_cell.angle_alpha   90.00
_cell.angle_beta   90.00
_cell.angle_gamma   90.00
#
_symmetry.space_group_name_H-M   'P 1'
#
loop_
_entity.id
_entity.type
_entity.pdbx_description
1 polymer ?
#
loop_
_entity_poly.entity_id
_entity_poly.type
_entity_poly.pdbx_seq_one_letter_code
_entity_poly.pdbx_strand_id
1 'polypeptide(L)'
;MKRVALICALLGAPAARAMPPDYAGFLGGYGCTLAADVLVAAEQGGLDPAALRAAVEAYLEQGQARREGVFVVLDAEVCQIRLPKIDSPWSVSDPEIVAVTTPIDHFAEEFGEYGCFLTALGEEFESWHRAGRPDTDFRDYIRFLASGILSGEIRFFGPEPFFTPVGFQVMAGECARVPNAAEIARSHTFLTDANFDEYIRAVGAGTSCDARMIDPNAAMITARQQGAADGSEPAQEINAWQWFEMDFIAMAAGWRVGMTWREKGQLRPPLCHYEAGLE
;
A
#
# COMPACT_ATOMS: atom_id res chain seq x y z
N MET A 1 21.21 50.01 41.25
CA MET A 1 20.48 48.85 40.71
C MET A 1 21.29 48.26 39.56
N LYS A 2 21.94 47.11 39.75
CA LYS A 2 22.74 46.44 38.72
C LYS A 2 21.83 45.53 37.89
N ARG A 3 21.70 45.80 36.59
CA ARG A 3 21.00 44.92 35.64
C ARG A 3 21.95 43.78 35.28
N VAL A 4 21.58 42.56 35.69
CA VAL A 4 22.23 41.32 35.25
C VAL A 4 21.62 40.97 33.89
N ALA A 5 22.42 41.02 32.84
CA ALA A 5 22.02 40.54 31.52
C ALA A 5 22.17 39.01 31.49
N LEU A 6 21.05 38.31 31.38
CA LEU A 6 21.00 36.87 31.19
C LEU A 6 21.33 36.58 29.72
N ILE A 7 22.54 36.09 29.44
CA ILE A 7 22.91 35.57 28.13
C ILE A 7 22.34 34.15 28.04
N CYS A 8 21.18 34.01 27.40
CA CYS A 8 20.71 32.69 26.95
C CYS A 8 21.64 32.24 25.82
N ALA A 9 22.53 31.30 26.13
CA ALA A 9 23.18 30.50 25.11
C ALA A 9 22.11 29.63 24.42
N LEU A 10 21.63 30.10 23.27
CA LEU A 10 20.91 29.26 22.31
C LEU A 10 21.91 28.19 21.83
N LEU A 11 21.94 27.05 22.51
CA LEU A 11 22.49 25.83 21.96
C LEU A 11 21.63 25.50 20.74
N GLY A 12 22.09 25.92 19.56
CA GLY A 12 21.46 25.54 18.31
C GLY A 12 21.44 24.02 18.25
N ALA A 13 20.25 23.44 18.21
CA ALA A 13 20.09 22.03 17.89
C ALA A 13 20.87 21.77 16.58
N PRO A 14 21.72 20.74 16.50
CA PRO A 14 22.38 20.40 15.25
C PRO A 14 21.29 20.24 14.19
N ALA A 15 21.40 20.98 13.10
CA ALA A 15 20.48 20.82 11.98
C ALA A 15 20.49 19.34 11.58
N ALA A 16 19.31 18.72 11.56
CA ALA A 16 19.13 17.33 11.15
C ALA A 16 19.87 17.13 9.82
N ARG A 17 20.87 16.24 9.81
CA ARG A 17 21.57 15.93 8.57
C ARG A 17 20.58 15.16 7.71
N ALA A 18 20.21 15.72 6.56
CA ALA A 18 19.30 15.08 5.63
C ALA A 18 19.76 13.65 5.32
N MET A 19 18.79 12.73 5.28
CA MET A 19 19.04 11.32 5.01
C MET A 19 19.70 11.20 3.64
N PRO A 20 20.78 10.41 3.52
CA PRO A 20 21.38 10.13 2.23
C PRO A 20 20.30 9.70 1.20
N PRO A 21 20.29 10.25 -0.02
CA PRO A 21 19.22 9.98 -1.00
C PRO A 21 19.05 8.50 -1.35
N ASP A 22 20.12 7.72 -1.30
CA ASP A 22 20.13 6.26 -1.46
C ASP A 22 19.38 5.56 -0.33
N TYR A 23 19.59 5.97 0.92
CA TYR A 23 18.86 5.44 2.08
C TYR A 23 17.39 5.88 2.09
N ALA A 24 17.12 7.15 1.80
CA ALA A 24 15.75 7.66 1.72
C ALA A 24 14.97 6.95 0.61
N GLY A 25 15.59 6.78 -0.56
CA GLY A 25 15.02 6.00 -1.65
C GLY A 25 14.76 4.56 -1.24
N PHE A 26 15.78 3.86 -0.71
CA PHE A 26 15.64 2.49 -0.26
C PHE A 26 14.51 2.34 0.76
N LEU A 27 14.55 3.08 1.87
CA LEU A 27 13.54 3.00 2.94
C LEU A 27 12.14 3.39 2.47
N GLY A 28 11.99 4.32 1.51
CA GLY A 28 10.70 4.66 0.93
C GLY A 28 9.98 3.45 0.32
N GLY A 29 10.71 2.48 -0.25
CA GLY A 29 10.14 1.23 -0.74
C GLY A 29 9.79 0.21 0.35
N TYR A 30 10.28 0.42 1.58
CA TYR A 30 10.01 -0.39 2.77
C TYR A 30 9.14 0.36 3.80
N GLY A 31 8.31 1.29 3.33
CA GLY A 31 7.36 2.00 4.21
C GLY A 31 8.04 2.98 5.17
N CYS A 32 9.24 3.44 4.86
CA CYS A 32 10.02 4.30 5.75
C CYS A 32 10.24 3.67 7.13
N THR A 33 10.37 2.33 7.16
CA THR A 33 10.60 1.55 8.38
C THR A 33 11.94 0.84 8.34
N LEU A 34 12.57 0.73 9.51
CA LEU A 34 13.76 -0.08 9.72
C LEU A 34 13.44 -1.24 10.66
N ALA A 35 13.79 -2.45 10.22
CA ALA A 35 13.76 -3.68 11.00
C ALA A 35 14.85 -4.64 10.50
N ALA A 36 14.98 -5.81 11.13
CA ALA A 36 16.02 -6.78 10.80
C ALA A 36 15.97 -7.27 9.34
N ASP A 37 14.78 -7.51 8.80
CA ASP A 37 14.57 -7.91 7.41
C ASP A 37 14.95 -6.81 6.42
N VAL A 38 14.64 -5.54 6.75
CA VAL A 38 15.01 -4.37 5.94
C VAL A 38 16.53 -4.20 5.88
N LEU A 39 17.24 -4.47 6.98
CA LEU A 39 18.71 -4.42 7.01
C LEU A 39 19.35 -5.53 6.16
N VAL A 40 18.77 -6.73 6.16
CA VAL A 40 19.19 -7.83 5.27
C VAL A 40 18.96 -7.44 3.81
N ALA A 41 17.80 -6.85 3.50
CA ALA A 41 17.50 -6.37 2.14
C ALA A 41 18.44 -5.22 1.72
N ALA A 42 18.85 -4.35 2.64
CA ALA A 42 19.80 -3.28 2.37
C ALA A 42 21.16 -3.86 1.96
N GLU A 43 21.65 -4.86 2.68
CA GLU A 43 22.91 -5.55 2.37
C GLU A 43 22.86 -6.21 0.98
N GLN A 44 21.76 -6.92 0.68
CA GLN A 44 21.53 -7.54 -0.63
C GLN A 44 21.44 -6.52 -1.77
N GLY A 45 20.95 -5.31 -1.46
CA GLY A 45 20.92 -4.17 -2.37
C GLY A 45 22.25 -3.41 -2.49
N GLY A 46 23.31 -3.85 -1.80
CA GLY A 46 24.63 -3.21 -1.83
C GLY A 46 24.75 -1.96 -0.95
N LEU A 47 23.82 -1.73 -0.04
CA LEU A 47 23.89 -0.67 0.96
C LEU A 47 24.57 -1.18 2.24
N ASP A 48 25.24 -0.27 2.97
CA ASP A 48 25.83 -0.58 4.27
C ASP A 48 24.74 -0.61 5.36
N PRO A 49 24.42 -1.78 5.96
CA PRO A 49 23.38 -1.88 6.98
C PRO A 49 23.73 -1.17 8.28
N ALA A 50 25.03 -1.07 8.63
CA ALA A 50 25.45 -0.40 9.85
C ALA A 50 25.30 1.12 9.70
N ALA A 51 25.68 1.66 8.55
CA ALA A 51 25.48 3.07 8.25
C ALA A 51 24.00 3.44 8.11
N LEU A 52 23.18 2.58 7.49
CA LEU A 52 21.72 2.76 7.43
C LEU A 52 21.10 2.80 8.84
N ARG A 53 21.48 1.84 9.70
CA ARG A 53 21.01 1.81 11.10
C ARG A 53 21.39 3.08 11.85
N ALA A 54 22.67 3.48 11.77
CA ALA A 54 23.14 4.69 12.45
C ALA A 54 22.43 5.96 11.94
N ALA A 55 22.12 6.04 10.65
CA ALA A 55 21.35 7.15 10.09
C ALA A 55 19.92 7.21 10.67
N VAL A 56 19.22 6.07 10.74
CA VAL A 56 17.87 5.99 11.32
C VAL A 56 17.87 6.26 12.84
N GLU A 57 18.86 5.75 13.58
CA GLU A 57 19.02 6.01 15.01
C GLU A 57 19.19 7.51 15.31
N ALA A 58 19.92 8.25 14.48
CA ALA A 58 20.06 9.70 14.63
C ALA A 58 18.70 10.43 14.49
N TYR A 59 17.80 9.96 13.63
CA TYR A 59 16.45 10.52 13.51
C TYR A 59 15.56 10.17 14.69
N LEU A 60 15.72 8.97 15.26
CA LEU A 60 15.03 8.56 16.48
C LEU A 60 15.46 9.44 17.66
N GLU A 61 16.75 9.74 17.82
CA GLU A 61 17.27 10.64 18.86
C GLU A 61 16.77 12.08 18.72
N GLN A 62 16.47 12.51 17.49
CA GLN A 62 15.94 13.85 17.18
C GLN A 62 14.42 13.94 17.32
N GLY A 63 13.74 12.84 17.62
CA GLY A 63 12.28 12.79 17.69
C GLY A 63 11.60 12.94 16.33
N GLN A 64 12.30 12.58 15.25
CA GLN A 64 11.78 12.56 13.87
C GLN A 64 11.55 11.12 13.35
N ALA A 65 11.50 10.19 14.30
CA ALA A 65 11.17 8.80 14.12
C ALA A 65 10.64 8.27 15.45
N ARG A 66 9.92 7.14 15.40
CA ARG A 66 9.39 6.48 16.59
C ARG A 66 9.68 4.99 16.58
N ARG A 67 9.82 4.43 17.78
CA ARG A 67 9.96 2.97 17.97
C ARG A 67 8.57 2.36 18.08
N GLU A 68 8.34 1.31 17.30
CA GLU A 68 7.08 0.57 17.22
C GLU A 68 7.44 -0.92 17.36
N GLY A 69 7.53 -1.40 18.60
CA GLY A 69 8.08 -2.73 18.90
C GLY A 69 9.51 -2.88 18.37
N VAL A 70 9.73 -3.86 17.49
CA VAL A 70 11.04 -4.10 16.85
C VAL A 70 11.33 -3.18 15.66
N PHE A 71 10.37 -2.33 15.28
CA PHE A 71 10.48 -1.44 14.13
C PHE A 71 10.87 -0.03 14.57
N VAL A 72 11.58 0.70 13.70
CA VAL A 72 11.69 2.16 13.77
C VAL A 72 10.99 2.75 12.56
N VAL A 73 10.01 3.63 12.78
CA VAL A 73 9.22 4.28 11.73
C VAL A 73 9.65 5.73 11.63
N LEU A 74 10.09 6.16 10.45
CA LEU A 74 10.47 7.54 10.17
C LEU A 74 9.24 8.41 9.90
N ASP A 75 9.31 9.67 10.33
CA ASP A 75 8.26 10.64 10.06
C ASP A 75 8.22 11.05 8.57
N ALA A 76 7.09 11.61 8.15
CA ALA A 76 6.84 11.95 6.74
C ALA A 76 7.80 13.03 6.22
N GLU A 77 8.24 13.93 7.10
CA GLU A 77 9.21 14.98 6.81
C GLU A 77 10.62 14.44 6.54
N VAL A 78 10.91 13.20 6.97
CA VAL A 78 12.22 12.56 6.80
C VAL A 78 12.21 11.61 5.60
N CYS A 79 11.14 10.84 5.45
CA CYS A 79 11.04 9.80 4.43
C CYS A 79 9.61 9.71 3.91
N GLN A 80 9.49 9.78 2.58
CA GLN A 80 8.23 9.54 1.88
C GLN A 80 8.08 8.05 1.57
N ILE A 81 6.96 7.45 1.96
CA ILE A 81 6.62 6.09 1.54
C ILE A 81 6.32 6.12 0.04
N ARG A 82 6.92 5.21 -0.72
CA ARG A 82 6.72 5.12 -2.17
C ARG A 82 5.92 3.89 -2.51
N LEU A 83 5.26 3.91 -3.66
CA LEU A 83 4.66 2.72 -4.21
C LEU A 83 5.75 1.63 -4.32
N PRO A 84 5.50 0.43 -3.78
CA PRO A 84 6.48 -0.64 -3.79
C PRO A 84 6.70 -1.14 -5.21
N LYS A 85 7.93 -1.55 -5.52
CA LYS A 85 8.18 -2.33 -6.73
C LYS A 85 7.73 -3.77 -6.48
N ILE A 86 6.60 -4.16 -7.07
CA ILE A 86 6.06 -5.51 -6.96
C ILE A 86 6.17 -6.19 -8.31
N ASP A 87 7.04 -7.20 -8.39
CA ASP A 87 7.14 -8.08 -9.53
C ASP A 87 6.23 -9.31 -9.31
N SER A 88 5.51 -9.71 -10.36
CA SER A 88 4.67 -10.90 -10.43
C SER A 88 5.15 -11.80 -11.57
N PRO A 89 5.22 -13.13 -11.37
CA PRO A 89 5.48 -14.07 -12.46
C PRO A 89 4.26 -14.27 -13.37
N TRP A 90 3.08 -13.82 -12.95
CA TRP A 90 1.83 -13.89 -13.69
C TRP A 90 1.50 -12.57 -14.40
N SER A 91 0.89 -12.69 -15.57
CA SER A 91 0.33 -11.61 -16.40
C SER A 91 -1.15 -11.83 -16.66
N VAL A 92 -1.92 -10.76 -16.84
CA VAL A 92 -3.33 -10.82 -17.30
C VAL A 92 -3.50 -11.51 -18.66
N SER A 93 -2.41 -11.63 -19.43
CA SER A 93 -2.40 -12.29 -20.73
C SER A 93 -2.05 -13.78 -20.67
N ASP A 94 -1.71 -14.31 -19.49
CA ASP A 94 -1.39 -15.74 -19.34
C ASP A 94 -2.62 -16.60 -19.63
N PRO A 95 -2.49 -17.72 -20.35
CA PRO A 95 -3.62 -18.56 -20.73
C PRO A 95 -4.47 -19.02 -19.55
N GLU A 96 -3.83 -19.33 -18.42
CA GLU A 96 -4.53 -19.69 -17.17
C GLU A 96 -5.36 -18.54 -16.60
N ILE A 97 -4.86 -17.31 -16.65
CA ILE A 97 -5.58 -16.13 -16.18
C ILE A 97 -6.75 -15.80 -17.11
N VAL A 98 -6.52 -15.89 -18.43
CA VAL A 98 -7.56 -15.72 -19.45
C VAL A 98 -8.68 -16.74 -19.26
N ALA A 99 -8.35 -18.00 -18.92
CA ALA A 99 -9.34 -19.06 -18.72
C ALA A 99 -10.29 -18.81 -17.54
N VAL A 100 -9.88 -18.01 -16.55
CA VAL A 100 -10.66 -17.67 -15.35
C VAL A 100 -11.24 -16.25 -15.41
N THR A 101 -11.09 -15.58 -16.56
CA THR A 101 -11.60 -14.24 -16.82
C THR A 101 -12.94 -14.33 -17.56
N THR A 102 -13.95 -13.59 -17.09
CA THR A 102 -15.27 -13.63 -17.72
C THR A 102 -15.30 -12.99 -19.10
N PRO A 103 -16.25 -13.37 -19.98
CA PRO A 103 -16.63 -12.55 -21.14
C PRO A 103 -17.05 -11.13 -20.73
N ILE A 104 -16.93 -10.18 -21.67
CA ILE A 104 -17.16 -8.74 -21.44
C ILE A 104 -18.59 -8.39 -21.00
N ASP A 105 -19.57 -9.18 -21.39
CA ASP A 105 -21.00 -8.96 -21.16
C ASP A 105 -21.58 -9.87 -20.08
N HIS A 106 -20.74 -10.66 -19.40
CA HIS A 106 -21.17 -11.68 -18.43
C HIS A 106 -22.07 -11.12 -17.32
N PHE A 107 -21.80 -9.89 -16.86
CA PHE A 107 -22.54 -9.22 -15.79
C PHE A 107 -23.44 -8.06 -16.27
N ALA A 108 -23.56 -7.88 -17.59
CA ALA A 108 -24.27 -6.73 -18.15
C ALA A 108 -25.79 -6.76 -17.86
N GLU A 109 -26.42 -7.93 -17.91
CA GLU A 109 -27.86 -8.06 -17.66
C GLU A 109 -28.22 -7.99 -16.17
N GLU A 110 -27.42 -8.62 -15.31
CA GLU A 110 -27.72 -8.74 -13.88
C GLU A 110 -27.32 -7.48 -13.09
N PHE A 111 -26.16 -6.91 -13.40
CA PHE A 111 -25.57 -5.80 -12.64
C PHE A 111 -25.39 -4.53 -13.46
N GLY A 112 -25.63 -4.56 -14.79
CA GLY A 112 -25.37 -3.40 -15.65
C GLY A 112 -23.87 -3.15 -15.88
N GLU A 113 -23.01 -4.09 -15.48
CA GLU A 113 -21.55 -3.94 -15.56
C GLU A 113 -20.99 -4.64 -16.80
N TYR A 114 -20.32 -3.86 -17.65
CA TYR A 114 -19.56 -4.36 -18.79
C TYR A 114 -18.08 -4.44 -18.41
N GLY A 115 -17.46 -5.59 -18.64
CA GLY A 115 -16.06 -5.83 -18.33
C GLY A 115 -15.71 -7.31 -18.31
N CYS A 116 -14.42 -7.58 -18.43
CA CYS A 116 -13.87 -8.90 -18.17
C CYS A 116 -13.41 -8.94 -16.72
N PHE A 117 -13.96 -9.84 -15.90
CA PHE A 117 -13.72 -9.88 -14.47
C PHE A 117 -13.04 -11.18 -14.04
N LEU A 118 -12.19 -11.08 -13.02
CA LEU A 118 -11.50 -12.18 -12.36
C LEU A 118 -12.39 -12.70 -11.21
N THR A 119 -13.21 -13.72 -11.46
CA THR A 119 -14.29 -14.13 -10.52
C THR A 119 -13.94 -15.32 -9.63
N ALA A 120 -13.06 -16.22 -10.06
CA ALA A 120 -12.64 -17.41 -9.30
C ALA A 120 -11.12 -17.45 -9.02
N LEU A 121 -10.43 -16.33 -9.20
CA LEU A 121 -8.97 -16.29 -9.25
C LEU A 121 -8.30 -16.83 -7.98
N GLY A 122 -8.80 -16.47 -6.80
CA GLY A 122 -8.24 -16.95 -5.53
C GLY A 122 -8.40 -18.47 -5.36
N GLU A 123 -9.56 -19.02 -5.73
CA GLU A 123 -9.81 -20.47 -5.67
C GLU A 123 -8.90 -21.24 -6.64
N GLU A 124 -8.66 -20.67 -7.81
CA GLU A 124 -7.80 -21.25 -8.85
C GLU A 124 -6.33 -21.21 -8.45
N PHE A 125 -5.82 -20.09 -7.93
CA PHE A 125 -4.47 -20.03 -7.37
C PHE A 125 -4.30 -21.02 -6.21
N GLU A 126 -5.26 -21.14 -5.29
CA GLU A 126 -5.21 -22.14 -4.21
C GLU A 126 -5.20 -23.57 -4.79
N SER A 127 -6.01 -23.83 -5.81
CA SER A 127 -6.05 -25.12 -6.51
C SER A 127 -4.69 -25.45 -7.14
N TRP A 128 -4.08 -24.51 -7.86
CA TRP A 128 -2.78 -24.68 -8.50
C TRP A 128 -1.66 -24.89 -7.47
N HIS A 129 -1.72 -24.19 -6.35
CA HIS A 129 -0.81 -24.38 -5.22
C HIS A 129 -0.89 -25.79 -4.64
N ARG A 130 -2.11 -26.28 -4.38
CA ARG A 130 -2.33 -27.65 -3.88
C ARG A 130 -1.86 -28.70 -4.88
N ALA A 131 -1.86 -28.40 -6.18
CA ALA A 131 -1.29 -29.24 -7.22
C ALA A 131 0.26 -29.18 -7.29
N GLY A 132 0.91 -28.39 -6.44
CA GLY A 132 2.36 -28.25 -6.39
C GLY A 132 2.94 -27.40 -7.52
N ARG A 133 2.14 -26.53 -8.15
CA ARG A 133 2.66 -25.58 -9.14
C ARG A 133 3.56 -24.54 -8.44
N PRO A 134 4.72 -24.20 -9.03
CA PRO A 134 5.54 -23.09 -8.52
C PRO A 134 4.75 -21.78 -8.64
N ASP A 135 5.13 -20.79 -7.84
CA ASP A 135 4.63 -19.41 -7.93
C ASP A 135 3.10 -19.27 -7.82
N THR A 136 2.45 -20.12 -7.03
CA THR A 136 0.98 -20.09 -6.86
C THR A 136 0.56 -19.96 -5.41
N ASP A 137 1.48 -19.64 -4.50
CA ASP A 137 1.10 -19.44 -3.11
C ASP A 137 0.22 -18.19 -2.93
N PHE A 138 -0.31 -18.00 -1.71
CA PHE A 138 -1.18 -16.85 -1.44
C PHE A 138 -0.47 -15.51 -1.71
N ARG A 139 0.84 -15.43 -1.50
CA ARG A 139 1.61 -14.22 -1.77
C ARG A 139 1.72 -13.98 -3.26
N ASP A 140 1.87 -15.02 -4.08
CA ASP A 140 1.91 -14.89 -5.53
C ASP A 140 0.58 -14.38 -6.10
N TYR A 141 -0.56 -14.84 -5.57
CA TYR A 141 -1.88 -14.28 -5.86
C TYR A 141 -1.98 -12.79 -5.54
N ILE A 142 -1.55 -12.40 -4.33
CA ILE A 142 -1.55 -11.00 -3.90
C ILE A 142 -0.59 -10.14 -4.75
N ARG A 143 0.59 -10.66 -5.11
CA ARG A 143 1.56 -9.98 -5.97
C ARG A 143 1.02 -9.80 -7.38
N PHE A 144 0.35 -10.80 -7.94
CA PHE A 144 -0.31 -10.68 -9.24
C PHE A 144 -1.31 -9.53 -9.24
N LEU A 145 -2.26 -9.53 -8.31
CA LEU A 145 -3.26 -8.46 -8.21
C LEU A 145 -2.61 -7.09 -7.99
N ALA A 146 -1.69 -6.97 -7.03
CA ALA A 146 -1.04 -5.69 -6.75
C ALA A 146 -0.20 -5.17 -7.93
N SER A 147 0.50 -6.04 -8.66
CA SER A 147 1.25 -5.65 -9.86
C SER A 147 0.33 -5.20 -11.00
N GLY A 148 -0.81 -5.86 -11.18
CA GLY A 148 -1.85 -5.45 -12.13
C GLY A 148 -2.51 -4.13 -11.75
N ILE A 149 -2.75 -3.88 -10.46
CA ILE A 149 -3.25 -2.61 -9.95
C ILE A 149 -2.23 -1.49 -10.19
N LEU A 150 -0.96 -1.70 -9.85
CA LEU A 150 0.11 -0.70 -10.04
C LEU A 150 0.30 -0.34 -11.52
N SER A 151 0.22 -1.31 -12.42
CA SER A 151 0.33 -1.09 -13.87
C SER A 151 -0.94 -0.52 -14.51
N GLY A 152 -2.08 -0.63 -13.82
CA GLY A 152 -3.40 -0.26 -14.33
C GLY A 152 -4.07 -1.34 -15.19
N GLU A 153 -3.47 -2.53 -15.32
CA GLU A 153 -4.03 -3.66 -16.07
C GLU A 153 -5.16 -4.38 -15.31
N ILE A 154 -5.25 -4.21 -13.99
CA ILE A 154 -6.31 -4.78 -13.14
C ILE A 154 -6.87 -3.69 -12.25
N ARG A 155 -8.19 -3.51 -12.22
CA ARG A 155 -8.84 -2.49 -11.39
C ARG A 155 -10.02 -3.07 -10.60
N PHE A 156 -10.16 -2.67 -9.35
CA PHE A 156 -11.34 -2.88 -8.52
C PHE A 156 -12.06 -1.55 -8.40
N PHE A 157 -12.95 -1.29 -9.36
CA PHE A 157 -13.53 0.02 -9.58
C PHE A 157 -15.03 0.00 -9.35
N GLY A 158 -15.51 0.95 -8.54
CA GLY A 158 -16.93 1.26 -8.42
C GLY A 158 -17.12 2.70 -7.92
N PRO A 159 -18.00 3.50 -8.52
CA PRO A 159 -18.23 4.87 -8.09
C PRO A 159 -19.09 4.95 -6.82
N GLU A 160 -19.82 3.90 -6.49
CA GLU A 160 -20.74 3.86 -5.36
C GLU A 160 -20.15 3.05 -4.19
N PRO A 161 -20.02 3.63 -2.97
CA PRO A 161 -19.47 2.93 -1.81
C PRO A 161 -20.40 1.85 -1.25
N PHE A 162 -21.69 1.86 -1.63
CA PHE A 162 -22.69 0.90 -1.17
C PHE A 162 -22.89 -0.26 -2.14
N PHE A 163 -22.23 -0.23 -3.30
CA PHE A 163 -22.28 -1.29 -4.29
C PHE A 163 -20.86 -1.84 -4.51
N THR A 164 -20.63 -3.07 -4.05
CA THR A 164 -19.34 -3.74 -4.23
C THR A 164 -19.19 -4.13 -5.70
N PRO A 165 -18.08 -3.76 -6.36
CA PRO A 165 -17.77 -4.22 -7.71
C PRO A 165 -17.83 -5.75 -7.79
N VAL A 166 -18.31 -6.28 -8.92
CA VAL A 166 -18.47 -7.73 -9.11
C VAL A 166 -17.15 -8.50 -9.03
N GLY A 167 -16.02 -7.82 -9.22
CA GLY A 167 -14.68 -8.39 -9.08
C GLY A 167 -13.60 -7.43 -9.55
N PHE A 168 -12.37 -7.95 -9.62
CA PHE A 168 -11.27 -7.25 -10.29
C PHE A 168 -11.48 -7.31 -11.80
N GLN A 169 -11.59 -6.15 -12.44
CA GLN A 169 -11.74 -5.99 -13.88
C GLN A 169 -10.37 -5.94 -14.56
N VAL A 170 -10.22 -6.69 -15.66
CA VAL A 170 -9.06 -6.61 -16.55
C VAL A 170 -9.22 -5.40 -17.48
N MET A 171 -8.22 -4.52 -17.48
CA MET A 171 -8.18 -3.26 -18.22
C MET A 171 -7.17 -3.29 -19.38
N ALA A 172 -6.92 -4.48 -19.94
CA ALA A 172 -6.04 -4.71 -21.08
C ALA A 172 -6.80 -5.22 -22.31
N GLY A 173 -6.27 -4.94 -23.51
CA GLY A 173 -6.80 -5.47 -24.77
C GLY A 173 -8.28 -5.11 -25.03
N GLU A 174 -9.08 -6.10 -25.42
CA GLU A 174 -10.52 -5.94 -25.65
C GLU A 174 -11.30 -5.66 -24.34
N CYS A 175 -10.81 -6.14 -23.20
CA CYS A 175 -11.46 -5.95 -21.90
C CYS A 175 -11.43 -4.49 -21.42
N ALA A 176 -10.52 -3.68 -21.98
CA ALA A 176 -10.47 -2.25 -21.76
C ALA A 176 -11.52 -1.46 -22.57
N ARG A 177 -12.24 -2.09 -23.51
CA ARG A 177 -13.21 -1.42 -24.40
C ARG A 177 -14.62 -1.44 -23.82
N VAL A 178 -14.77 -0.88 -22.63
CA VAL A 178 -16.03 -0.81 -21.89
C VAL A 178 -16.52 0.63 -21.76
N PRO A 179 -17.83 0.87 -21.55
CA PRO A 179 -18.38 2.22 -21.46
C PRO A 179 -17.73 3.12 -20.40
N ASN A 180 -17.31 2.56 -19.26
CA ASN A 180 -16.69 3.28 -18.13
C ASN A 180 -15.14 3.28 -18.17
N ALA A 181 -14.50 2.80 -19.24
CA ALA A 181 -13.04 2.64 -19.29
C ALA A 181 -12.27 3.94 -19.03
N ALA A 182 -12.78 5.07 -19.53
CA ALA A 182 -12.15 6.37 -19.33
C ALA A 182 -12.18 6.82 -17.87
N GLU A 183 -13.26 6.51 -17.14
CA GLU A 183 -13.41 6.82 -15.72
C GLU A 183 -12.49 5.95 -14.87
N ILE A 184 -12.43 4.64 -15.18
CA ILE A 184 -11.49 3.72 -14.56
C ILE A 184 -10.05 4.23 -14.76
N ALA A 185 -9.66 4.59 -15.99
CA ALA A 185 -8.33 5.12 -16.26
C ALA A 185 -8.03 6.42 -15.50
N ARG A 186 -9.01 7.34 -15.39
CA ARG A 186 -8.83 8.59 -14.62
C ARG A 186 -8.65 8.31 -13.13
N SER A 187 -9.46 7.44 -12.53
CA SER A 187 -9.30 7.08 -11.11
C SER A 187 -7.93 6.47 -10.80
N HIS A 188 -7.29 5.79 -11.77
CA HIS A 188 -5.94 5.23 -11.59
C HIS A 188 -4.89 6.30 -11.29
N THR A 189 -5.08 7.51 -11.82
CA THR A 189 -4.13 8.60 -11.68
C THR A 189 -3.97 9.09 -10.23
N PHE A 190 -4.89 8.71 -9.33
CA PHE A 190 -4.77 8.95 -7.90
C PHE A 190 -3.83 7.96 -7.18
N LEU A 191 -3.42 6.88 -7.84
CA LEU A 191 -2.42 5.96 -7.32
C LEU A 191 -1.01 6.55 -7.53
N THR A 192 -0.64 7.48 -6.65
CA THR A 192 0.66 8.17 -6.66
C THR A 192 1.43 7.88 -5.39
N ASP A 193 2.75 8.08 -5.39
CA ASP A 193 3.57 7.99 -4.18
C ASP A 193 3.03 8.88 -3.05
N ALA A 194 2.57 10.09 -3.37
CA ALA A 194 2.04 11.02 -2.37
C ALA A 194 0.74 10.51 -1.72
N ASN A 195 -0.22 10.06 -2.53
CA ASN A 195 -1.48 9.54 -1.99
C ASN A 195 -1.28 8.20 -1.28
N PHE A 196 -0.36 7.37 -1.75
CA PHE A 196 -0.04 6.12 -1.09
C PHE A 196 0.63 6.35 0.28
N ASP A 197 1.58 7.28 0.37
CA ASP A 197 2.20 7.69 1.65
C ASP A 197 1.16 8.19 2.65
N GLU A 198 0.31 9.13 2.23
CA GLU A 198 -0.76 9.66 3.07
C GLU A 198 -1.71 8.54 3.52
N TYR A 199 -2.11 7.66 2.60
CA TYR A 199 -3.01 6.55 2.93
C TYR A 199 -2.41 5.64 4.00
N ILE A 200 -1.17 5.18 3.80
CA ILE A 200 -0.52 4.23 4.70
C ILE A 200 -0.31 4.84 6.08
N ARG A 201 0.11 6.11 6.15
CA ARG A 201 0.29 6.81 7.42
C ARG A 201 -1.03 7.08 8.13
N ALA A 202 -2.07 7.50 7.41
CA ALA A 202 -3.38 7.76 7.99
C ALA A 202 -4.04 6.48 8.52
N VAL A 203 -4.01 5.40 7.73
CA VAL A 203 -4.49 4.08 8.17
C VAL A 203 -3.65 3.58 9.35
N GLY A 204 -2.32 3.69 9.28
CA GLY A 204 -1.42 3.28 10.34
C GLY A 204 -1.67 3.99 11.66
N ALA A 205 -1.96 5.28 11.63
CA ALA A 205 -2.28 6.07 12.82
C ALA A 205 -3.59 5.64 13.51
N GLY A 206 -4.55 5.10 12.77
CA GLY A 206 -5.82 4.61 13.33
C GLY A 206 -5.89 3.10 13.56
N THR A 207 -4.83 2.35 13.22
CA THR A 207 -4.80 0.89 13.28
C THR A 207 -3.82 0.39 14.33
N SER A 208 -4.31 -0.31 15.36
CA SER A 208 -3.44 -1.05 16.29
C SER A 208 -2.81 -2.25 15.59
N CYS A 209 -1.54 -2.55 15.87
CA CYS A 209 -0.89 -3.73 15.31
C CYS A 209 -1.52 -5.05 15.76
N ASP A 210 -2.27 -5.08 16.86
CA ASP A 210 -3.04 -6.25 17.32
C ASP A 210 -4.43 -6.35 16.68
N ALA A 211 -4.82 -5.36 15.88
CA ALA A 211 -6.10 -5.36 15.19
C ALA A 211 -6.16 -6.44 14.10
N ARG A 212 -7.34 -7.04 13.92
CA ARG A 212 -7.60 -8.01 12.84
C ARG A 212 -7.86 -7.37 11.49
N MET A 213 -8.15 -6.06 11.48
CA MET A 213 -8.53 -5.29 10.30
C MET A 213 -7.84 -3.93 10.35
N ILE A 214 -7.62 -3.33 9.19
CA ILE A 214 -7.17 -1.94 9.08
C ILE A 214 -8.27 -0.98 9.54
N ASP A 215 -7.88 0.28 9.73
CA ASP A 215 -8.78 1.38 10.13
C ASP A 215 -10.08 1.38 9.30
N PRO A 216 -11.27 1.37 9.93
CA PRO A 216 -12.54 1.44 9.23
C PRO A 216 -12.72 2.71 8.37
N ASN A 217 -11.90 3.75 8.57
CA ASN A 217 -11.91 4.98 7.79
C ASN A 217 -11.08 4.91 6.50
N ALA A 218 -10.47 3.77 6.16
CA ALA A 218 -9.65 3.60 4.94
C ALA A 218 -10.35 4.10 3.66
N ALA A 219 -11.65 3.81 3.52
CA ALA A 219 -12.46 4.29 2.40
C ALA A 219 -12.53 5.82 2.35
N MET A 220 -12.74 6.47 3.50
CA MET A 220 -12.83 7.93 3.61
C MET A 220 -11.51 8.63 3.32
N ILE A 221 -10.38 8.03 3.69
CA ILE A 221 -9.05 8.55 3.35
C ILE A 221 -8.90 8.62 1.83
N THR A 222 -9.16 7.52 1.12
CA THR A 222 -9.01 7.51 -0.35
C THR A 222 -10.07 8.34 -1.07
N ALA A 223 -11.27 8.51 -0.51
CA ALA A 223 -12.28 9.40 -1.07
C ALA A 223 -11.82 10.86 -1.03
N ARG A 224 -11.23 11.31 0.10
CA ARG A 224 -10.70 12.69 0.24
C ARG A 224 -9.54 12.96 -0.72
N GLN A 225 -8.66 11.98 -0.93
CA GLN A 225 -7.57 12.08 -1.91
C GLN A 225 -8.07 12.28 -3.34
N GLN A 226 -9.27 11.77 -3.63
CA GLN A 226 -9.96 11.93 -4.91
C GLN A 226 -10.86 13.18 -4.95
N GLY A 227 -10.75 14.06 -3.96
CA GLY A 227 -11.46 15.34 -3.90
C GLY A 227 -12.88 15.27 -3.36
N ALA A 228 -13.31 14.16 -2.74
CA ALA A 228 -14.59 14.11 -2.04
C ALA A 228 -14.55 15.08 -0.85
N ALA A 229 -15.36 16.15 -0.90
CA ALA A 229 -15.55 17.05 0.24
C ALA A 229 -16.78 16.62 1.06
N ASP A 230 -16.69 16.79 2.38
CA ASP A 230 -17.78 16.50 3.30
C ASP A 230 -19.06 17.24 2.88
N GLY A 231 -20.11 16.49 2.51
CA GLY A 231 -21.42 17.04 2.14
C GLY A 231 -21.57 17.53 0.69
N SER A 232 -20.60 17.25 -0.20
CA SER A 232 -20.73 17.49 -1.65
C SER A 232 -21.04 16.20 -2.40
N GLU A 233 -21.71 16.30 -3.55
CA GLU A 233 -21.82 15.14 -4.44
C GLU A 233 -20.41 14.72 -4.88
N PRO A 234 -20.04 13.43 -4.74
CA PRO A 234 -18.76 12.93 -5.21
C PRO A 234 -18.58 13.32 -6.69
N ALA A 235 -17.39 13.77 -7.06
CA ALA A 235 -17.05 13.92 -8.47
C ALA A 235 -17.33 12.58 -9.18
N GLN A 236 -17.82 12.62 -10.42
CA GLN A 236 -18.10 11.43 -11.27
C GLN A 236 -16.83 10.63 -11.66
N GLU A 237 -15.78 10.72 -10.86
CA GLU A 237 -14.44 10.21 -11.14
C GLU A 237 -13.81 9.52 -9.92
N ILE A 238 -14.61 9.27 -8.87
CA ILE A 238 -14.14 8.66 -7.64
C ILE A 238 -14.26 7.15 -7.74
N ASN A 239 -13.16 6.43 -7.56
CA ASN A 239 -13.21 5.03 -7.18
C ASN A 239 -13.47 4.92 -5.68
N ALA A 240 -14.71 4.64 -5.27
CA ALA A 240 -15.09 4.47 -3.88
C ALA A 240 -14.37 3.28 -3.20
N TRP A 241 -13.78 2.40 -4.01
CA TRP A 241 -13.09 1.19 -3.59
C TRP A 241 -11.56 1.27 -3.72
N GLN A 242 -11.01 2.47 -3.97
CA GLN A 242 -9.55 2.68 -4.10
C GLN A 242 -8.77 2.22 -2.87
N TRP A 243 -9.36 2.33 -1.67
CA TRP A 243 -8.78 1.82 -0.43
C TRP A 243 -8.50 0.32 -0.47
N PHE A 244 -9.33 -0.45 -1.18
CA PHE A 244 -9.17 -1.89 -1.31
C PHE A 244 -7.97 -2.19 -2.21
N GLU A 245 -7.83 -1.48 -3.32
CA GLU A 245 -6.65 -1.57 -4.18
C GLU A 245 -5.35 -1.22 -3.43
N MET A 246 -5.37 -0.16 -2.60
CA MET A 246 -4.23 0.22 -1.77
C MET A 246 -3.89 -0.83 -0.70
N ASP A 247 -4.88 -1.51 -0.10
CA ASP A 247 -4.64 -2.62 0.85
C ASP A 247 -3.97 -3.81 0.13
N PHE A 248 -4.35 -4.14 -1.12
CA PHE A 248 -3.64 -5.17 -1.89
C PHE A 248 -2.17 -4.83 -2.15
N ILE A 249 -1.87 -3.57 -2.47
CA ILE A 249 -0.49 -3.10 -2.63
C ILE A 249 0.27 -3.20 -1.30
N ALA A 250 -0.34 -2.78 -0.19
CA ALA A 250 0.23 -2.87 1.16
C ALA A 250 0.50 -4.33 1.58
N MET A 251 -0.42 -5.25 1.27
CA MET A 251 -0.25 -6.68 1.49
C MET A 251 0.93 -7.24 0.68
N ALA A 252 1.02 -6.89 -0.60
CA ALA A 252 2.10 -7.32 -1.48
C ALA A 252 3.46 -6.72 -1.09
N ALA A 253 3.48 -5.52 -0.51
CA ALA A 253 4.68 -4.90 0.10
C ALA A 253 5.17 -5.64 1.36
N GLY A 254 4.40 -6.63 1.84
CA GLY A 254 4.73 -7.42 3.02
C GLY A 254 4.43 -6.68 4.33
N TRP A 255 3.59 -5.64 4.34
CA TRP A 255 3.13 -5.02 5.59
C TRP A 255 2.07 -5.84 6.34
N ARG A 256 1.79 -7.04 5.84
CA ARG A 256 1.20 -8.14 6.60
C ARG A 256 2.14 -9.34 6.58
N VAL A 257 2.43 -9.89 7.74
CA VAL A 257 3.32 -11.05 7.91
C VAL A 257 2.50 -12.30 8.18
N GLY A 258 2.90 -13.44 7.61
CA GLY A 258 2.23 -14.72 7.86
C GLY A 258 0.87 -14.85 7.16
N MET A 259 0.64 -14.11 6.08
CA MET A 259 -0.56 -14.29 5.27
C MET A 259 -0.58 -15.67 4.62
N THR A 260 -1.76 -16.31 4.65
CA THR A 260 -2.03 -17.57 3.96
C THR A 260 -3.44 -17.52 3.37
N TRP A 261 -3.83 -18.55 2.62
CA TRP A 261 -5.22 -18.74 2.15
C TRP A 261 -6.27 -18.71 3.27
N ARG A 262 -5.89 -18.92 4.54
CA ARG A 262 -6.80 -19.01 5.68
C ARG A 262 -6.58 -17.92 6.74
N GLU A 263 -5.43 -17.26 6.71
CA GLU A 263 -5.01 -16.31 7.72
C GLU A 263 -4.66 -14.99 7.05
N LYS A 264 -5.26 -13.89 7.52
CA LYS A 264 -5.01 -12.53 7.00
C LYS A 264 -3.62 -11.99 7.33
N GLY A 265 -2.83 -12.73 8.10
CA GLY A 265 -1.55 -12.29 8.63
C GLY A 265 -1.66 -11.22 9.72
N GLN A 266 -0.52 -10.94 10.34
CA GLN A 266 -0.36 -9.87 11.33
C GLN A 266 0.03 -8.57 10.63
N LEU A 267 -0.61 -7.46 11.00
CA LEU A 267 -0.20 -6.13 10.56
C LEU A 267 1.19 -5.77 11.15
N ARG A 268 1.96 -4.99 10.40
CA ARG A 268 3.19 -4.36 10.91
C ARG A 268 3.25 -2.88 10.56
N PRO A 269 4.02 -2.08 11.32
CA PRO A 269 4.31 -0.71 10.94
C PRO A 269 4.88 -0.62 9.50
N PRO A 270 4.56 0.44 8.74
CA PRO A 270 3.85 1.65 9.15
C PRO A 270 2.32 1.55 9.03
N LEU A 271 1.77 0.40 8.59
CA LEU A 271 0.32 0.18 8.41
C LEU A 271 -0.43 0.00 9.74
N CYS A 272 0.29 -0.03 10.86
CA CYS A 272 -0.25 -0.04 12.21
C CYS A 272 0.73 0.61 13.18
N HIS A 273 0.28 0.82 14.41
CA HIS A 273 1.10 1.24 15.55
C HIS A 273 0.85 0.35 16.77
N TYR A 274 1.81 0.28 17.69
CA TYR A 274 1.62 -0.33 19.00
C TYR A 274 1.16 0.74 20.00
N GLU A 275 0.29 0.37 20.95
CA GLU A 275 -0.10 1.29 22.01
C GLU A 275 1.10 1.59 22.93
N ALA A 276 1.25 2.86 23.31
CA ALA A 276 2.34 3.28 24.20
C ALA A 276 2.21 2.59 25.57
N GLY A 277 3.14 1.67 25.88
CA GLY A 277 3.19 0.94 27.15
C GLY A 277 3.33 -0.58 27.05
N LEU A 278 3.32 -1.13 25.83
CA LEU A 278 3.63 -2.54 25.54
C LEU A 278 4.97 -2.61 24.78
N GLU A 279 6.07 -2.43 25.51
CA GLU A 279 7.44 -2.71 25.03
C GLU A 279 7.86 -4.16 25.34
#